data_AF-A0A1F8ZR20-F1
#
_entry.id   AF-A0A1F8ZR20-F1
#
_cell.length_a   1.000
_cell.length_b   1.000
_cell.length_c   1.000
_cell.angle_alpha   90.00
_cell.angle_beta   90.00
_cell.angle_gamma   90.00
#
_symmetry.space_group_name_H-M   'P 1'
#
loop_
_entity.id
_entity.type
_entity.pdbx_description
1 polymer ?
#
loop_
_entity_poly.entity_id
_entity_poly.type
_entity_poly.pdbx_seq_one_letter_code
_entity_poly.pdbx_strand_id
1 'polypeptide(L)'
;MDMAVGSAVMDKVDLLRNLSNTNFFSLLTNGELKLYILLLVNAPEIGAVGEISLPQLEKVSGTIPSLSEIKTMMASLDKYGLAILEKVTAWPTGKLRFRLKAPVKGSIVAINKRYDRKMPQLKR
;
A
#
# COMPACT_ATOMS: atom_id res chain seq x y z
N MET A 1 8.41 -28.41 26.16
CA MET A 1 8.11 -26.97 26.21
C MET A 1 8.20 -26.45 24.79
N ASP A 2 7.11 -26.60 24.04
CA ASP A 2 7.01 -26.08 22.68
C ASP A 2 6.92 -24.56 22.74
N MET A 3 7.98 -23.87 22.33
CA MET A 3 7.91 -22.46 22.01
C MET A 3 7.10 -22.33 20.72
N ALA A 4 5.79 -22.17 20.88
CA ALA A 4 4.95 -21.61 19.83
C ALA A 4 5.45 -20.18 19.57
N VAL A 5 6.39 -20.03 18.63
CA VAL A 5 6.64 -18.76 17.96
C VAL A 5 5.40 -18.52 17.10
N GLY A 6 4.33 -18.04 17.75
CA GLY A 6 3.22 -17.43 17.07
C GLY A 6 3.80 -16.24 16.31
N SER A 7 4.07 -16.43 15.02
CA SER A 7 4.29 -15.34 14.08
C SER A 7 3.06 -14.46 14.21
N ALA A 8 3.14 -13.37 14.99
CA ALA A 8 2.06 -12.43 15.16
C ALA A 8 1.70 -11.93 13.76
N VAL A 9 0.58 -12.44 13.23
CA VAL A 9 0.06 -12.01 11.94
C VAL A 9 -0.32 -10.55 12.15
N MET A 10 0.44 -9.65 11.53
CA MET A 10 0.15 -8.22 11.59
C MET A 10 -1.26 -8.00 11.07
N ASP A 11 -2.12 -7.39 11.88
CA ASP A 11 -3.46 -6.99 11.45
C ASP A 11 -3.44 -5.58 10.82
N LYS A 12 -4.59 -5.15 10.30
CA LYS A 12 -4.70 -3.82 9.65
C LYS A 12 -4.51 -2.66 10.63
N VAL A 13 -4.85 -2.82 11.91
CA VAL A 13 -4.70 -1.77 12.92
C VAL A 13 -3.23 -1.59 13.26
N ASP A 14 -2.51 -2.69 13.45
CA ASP A 14 -1.07 -2.67 13.70
C ASP A 14 -0.30 -2.13 12.49
N LEU A 15 -0.72 -2.48 11.27
CA LEU A 15 -0.19 -1.88 10.05
C LEU A 15 -0.37 -0.36 10.03
N LEU A 16 -1.58 0.14 10.32
CA LEU A 16 -1.85 1.58 10.35
C LEU A 16 -1.05 2.31 11.43
N ARG A 17 -0.94 1.74 12.63
CA ARG A 17 -0.09 2.28 13.71
C ARG A 17 1.38 2.34 13.29
N ASN A 18 1.87 1.32 12.60
CA ASN A 18 3.24 1.31 12.12
C ASN A 18 3.46 2.40 11.07
N LEU A 19 2.55 2.50 10.09
CA LEU A 19 2.61 3.54 9.06
C LEU A 19 2.53 4.95 9.65
N SER A 20 1.67 5.20 10.65
CA SER A 20 1.54 6.51 11.28
C SER A 20 2.79 6.94 12.05
N ASN A 21 3.57 5.98 12.56
CA ASN A 21 4.82 6.23 13.28
C ASN A 21 6.04 6.36 12.35
N THR A 22 5.83 6.39 11.03
CA THR A 22 6.89 6.48 10.02
C THR A 22 6.61 7.63 9.05
N ASN A 23 7.65 8.16 8.41
CA ASN A 23 7.48 9.14 7.32
C ASN A 23 7.07 8.48 5.99
N PHE A 24 6.45 7.30 6.05
CA PHE A 24 6.18 6.44 4.90
C PHE A 24 5.31 7.13 3.85
N PHE A 25 4.25 7.83 4.28
CA PHE A 25 3.32 8.50 3.37
C PHE A 25 3.97 9.58 2.52
N SER A 26 5.11 10.14 2.95
CA SER A 26 5.87 11.12 2.16
C SER A 26 6.58 10.52 0.93
N LEU A 27 6.69 9.18 0.85
CA LEU A 27 7.27 8.49 -0.30
C LEU A 27 6.25 8.24 -1.42
N LEU A 28 4.97 8.40 -1.13
CA LEU A 28 3.89 8.20 -2.08
C LEU A 28 3.48 9.55 -2.69
N THR A 29 3.26 9.54 -3.99
CA THR A 29 2.49 10.59 -4.66
C THR A 29 1.06 10.62 -4.13
N ASN A 30 0.35 11.74 -4.35
CA ASN A 30 -1.05 11.87 -3.94
C ASN A 30 -1.93 10.75 -4.55
N GLY A 31 -1.71 10.39 -5.81
CA GLY A 31 -2.43 9.29 -6.47
C GLY A 31 -2.17 7.93 -5.82
N GLU A 32 -0.91 7.60 -5.53
CA GLU A 32 -0.54 6.35 -4.85
C GLU A 32 -1.11 6.28 -3.43
N LEU A 33 -1.06 7.39 -2.68
CA LEU A 33 -1.62 7.46 -1.33
C LEU A 33 -3.14 7.23 -1.34
N LYS A 34 -3.85 7.92 -2.23
CA LYS A 34 -5.30 7.77 -2.42
C LYS A 34 -5.66 6.34 -2.76
N LEU A 35 -4.96 5.74 -3.73
CA LEU A 35 -5.14 4.35 -4.11
C LEU A 35 -4.92 3.44 -2.91
N TYR A 36 -3.80 3.61 -2.20
CA TYR A 36 -3.45 2.75 -1.07
C TYR A 36 -4.46 2.82 0.07
N ILE A 37 -4.98 4.00 0.41
CA ILE A 37 -6.06 4.15 1.39
C ILE A 37 -7.31 3.39 0.94
N LEU A 38 -7.66 3.50 -0.35
CA LEU A 38 -8.80 2.76 -0.89
C LEU A 38 -8.58 1.24 -0.81
N LEU A 39 -7.35 0.75 -1.07
CA LEU A 39 -6.97 -0.65 -0.88
C LEU A 39 -7.13 -1.09 0.59
N LEU A 40 -6.63 -0.27 1.53
CA LEU A 40 -6.72 -0.55 2.97
C LEU A 40 -8.15 -0.73 3.46
N VAL A 41 -9.07 0.12 2.98
CA VAL A 41 -10.49 0.08 3.35
C VAL A 41 -11.21 -1.14 2.74
N ASN A 42 -10.86 -1.55 1.52
CA ASN A 42 -11.56 -2.62 0.80
C ASN A 42 -10.92 -4.01 0.96
N ALA A 43 -9.74 -4.11 1.57
CA ALA A 43 -9.15 -5.39 1.90
C ALA A 43 -9.83 -5.98 3.14
N PRO A 44 -10.26 -7.26 3.13
CA PRO A 44 -10.78 -7.91 4.32
C PRO A 44 -9.70 -7.99 5.41
N GLU A 45 -8.49 -8.41 5.04
CA GLU A 45 -7.32 -8.53 5.90
C GLU A 45 -6.03 -8.48 5.06
N ILE A 46 -4.87 -8.48 5.72
CA ILE A 46 -3.58 -8.52 5.04
C ILE A 46 -3.37 -9.91 4.43
N GLY A 47 -2.92 -9.97 3.18
CA GLY A 47 -2.71 -11.22 2.43
C GLY A 47 -3.96 -11.82 1.77
N ALA A 48 -5.16 -11.40 2.18
CA ALA A 48 -6.40 -11.82 1.52
C ALA A 48 -6.69 -10.99 0.26
N VAL A 49 -7.43 -11.60 -0.67
CA VAL A 49 -7.82 -10.93 -1.92
C VAL A 49 -8.93 -9.91 -1.63
N GLY A 50 -8.63 -8.63 -1.87
CA GLY A 50 -9.60 -7.55 -1.90
C GLY A 50 -10.07 -7.23 -3.33
N GLU A 51 -11.21 -6.57 -3.45
CA GLU A 51 -11.74 -6.07 -4.72
C GLU A 51 -12.19 -4.62 -4.59
N ILE A 52 -11.86 -3.79 -5.57
CA ILE A 52 -12.39 -2.43 -5.72
C ILE A 52 -13.00 -2.29 -7.10
N SER A 53 -14.20 -1.75 -7.17
CA SER A 53 -14.83 -1.40 -8.45
C SER A 53 -14.21 -0.12 -9.02
N LEU A 54 -14.08 -0.03 -10.34
CA LEU A 54 -13.52 1.16 -10.99
C LEU A 54 -14.32 2.45 -10.72
N PRO A 55 -15.66 2.43 -10.57
CA PRO A 55 -16.41 3.59 -10.09
C PRO A 55 -16.03 4.07 -8.67
N GLN A 56 -15.63 3.16 -7.76
CA GLN A 56 -15.11 3.58 -6.45
C GLN A 56 -13.76 4.30 -6.59
N LEU A 57 -12.91 3.83 -7.51
CA LEU A 57 -11.63 4.46 -7.79
C LEU A 57 -11.80 5.86 -8.38
N GLU A 58 -12.78 6.03 -9.27
CA GLU A 58 -13.17 7.34 -9.83
C GLU A 58 -13.58 8.32 -8.75
N LYS A 59 -14.44 7.91 -7.80
CA LYS A 59 -14.88 8.78 -6.69
C LYS A 59 -13.73 9.35 -5.86
N VAL A 60 -12.63 8.59 -5.70
CA VAL A 60 -11.46 9.01 -4.92
C VAL A 60 -10.51 9.88 -5.76
N SER A 61 -10.42 9.59 -7.06
CA SER A 61 -9.43 10.20 -7.96
C SER A 61 -9.99 11.40 -8.74
N GLY A 62 -11.32 11.57 -8.80
CA GLY A 62 -12.03 12.56 -9.60
C GLY A 62 -12.26 12.14 -11.05
N THR A 63 -11.39 11.30 -11.59
CA THR A 63 -11.49 10.63 -12.89
C THR A 63 -11.04 9.18 -12.75
N ILE A 64 -11.46 8.29 -13.65
CA ILE A 64 -10.92 6.93 -13.71
C ILE A 64 -9.47 7.03 -14.24
N PRO A 65 -8.43 6.72 -13.44
CA PRO A 65 -7.06 6.70 -13.95
C PRO A 65 -6.95 5.64 -15.04
N SER A 66 -6.15 5.83 -16.07
CA SER A 66 -5.92 4.83 -17.10
C SER A 66 -5.39 3.51 -16.51
N LEU A 67 -5.59 2.41 -17.24
CA LEU A 67 -5.05 1.11 -16.83
C LEU A 67 -3.52 1.15 -16.64
N SER A 68 -2.82 1.97 -17.43
CA SER A 68 -1.36 2.16 -17.32
C SER A 68 -0.98 2.89 -16.01
N GLU A 69 -1.70 3.95 -15.66
CA GLU A 69 -1.47 4.69 -14.41
C GLU A 69 -1.74 3.80 -13.20
N ILE A 70 -2.83 3.03 -13.21
CA ILE A 70 -3.13 2.06 -12.14
C ILE A 70 -2.00 1.04 -12.00
N LYS A 71 -1.55 0.43 -13.11
CA LYS A 71 -0.46 -0.54 -13.07
C LYS A 71 0.83 0.09 -12.53
N THR A 72 1.11 1.33 -12.89
CA THR A 72 2.27 2.08 -12.40
C THR A 72 2.18 2.34 -10.90
N MET A 73 1.04 2.83 -10.42
CA MET A 73 0.81 3.05 -8.98
C MET A 73 0.89 1.73 -8.21
N MET A 74 0.25 0.65 -8.68
CA MET A 74 0.31 -0.65 -8.03
C MET A 74 1.74 -1.23 -7.99
N ALA A 75 2.52 -1.07 -9.05
CA ALA A 75 3.93 -1.48 -9.07
C ALA A 75 4.78 -0.69 -8.06
N SER A 76 4.48 0.60 -7.89
CA SER A 76 5.12 1.43 -6.86
C SER A 76 4.75 0.96 -5.45
N LEU A 77 3.46 0.68 -5.19
CA LEU A 77 3.01 0.13 -3.90
C LEU A 77 3.66 -1.25 -3.62
N ASP A 78 3.80 -2.10 -4.63
CA ASP A 78 4.46 -3.41 -4.51
C ASP A 78 5.94 -3.26 -4.16
N LYS A 79 6.64 -2.32 -4.80
CA LYS A 79 8.04 -2.00 -4.50
C LYS A 79 8.26 -1.61 -3.04
N TYR A 80 7.27 -0.97 -2.41
CA TYR A 80 7.31 -0.63 -0.98
C TYR A 80 6.77 -1.74 -0.07
N GLY A 81 6.31 -2.87 -0.63
CA GLY A 81 5.77 -4.00 0.11
C GLY A 81 4.39 -3.73 0.71
N LEU A 82 3.57 -2.91 0.05
CA LEU A 82 2.26 -2.49 0.55
C LEU A 82 1.09 -3.28 -0.02
N ALA A 83 1.09 -3.47 -1.33
CA ALA A 83 0.01 -4.12 -2.03
C ALA A 83 0.49 -4.66 -3.37
N ILE A 84 -0.15 -5.73 -3.83
CA ILE A 84 0.05 -6.28 -5.17
C ILE A 84 -1.23 -6.26 -5.95
N LEU A 85 -1.09 -6.02 -7.26
CA LEU A 85 -2.17 -6.18 -8.22
C LEU A 85 -2.24 -7.65 -8.62
N GLU A 86 -3.39 -8.27 -8.40
CA GLU A 86 -3.65 -9.65 -8.84
C GLU A 86 -4.12 -9.63 -10.30
N LYS A 87 -5.18 -8.87 -10.58
CA LYS A 87 -5.71 -8.68 -11.93
C LYS A 87 -6.70 -7.53 -12.00
N VAL A 88 -6.96 -7.06 -13.22
CA VAL A 88 -8.10 -6.21 -13.55
C VAL A 88 -9.07 -7.06 -14.36
N THR A 89 -10.32 -7.20 -13.90
CA THR A 89 -11.28 -8.15 -14.52
C THR A 89 -11.84 -7.66 -15.85
N ALA A 90 -12.14 -6.37 -15.96
CA ALA A 90 -12.60 -5.69 -17.17
C ALA A 90 -12.34 -4.18 -17.06
N TRP A 91 -12.30 -3.48 -18.19
CA TRP A 91 -12.03 -2.04 -18.23
C TRP A 91 -13.03 -1.31 -19.14
N PRO A 92 -13.59 -0.14 -18.74
CA PRO A 92 -13.45 0.56 -17.45
C PRO A 92 -14.52 0.17 -16.41
N THR A 93 -15.31 -0.88 -16.65
CA THR A 93 -16.46 -1.26 -15.80
C THR A 93 -16.21 -2.43 -14.85
N GLY A 94 -15.02 -3.02 -14.90
CA GLY A 94 -14.68 -4.17 -14.06
C GLY A 94 -14.20 -3.80 -12.66
N LYS A 95 -13.39 -4.69 -12.11
CA LYS A 95 -12.83 -4.59 -10.76
C LYS A 95 -11.32 -4.75 -10.79
N LEU A 96 -10.68 -4.03 -9.89
CA LEU A 96 -9.30 -4.23 -9.51
C LEU A 96 -9.23 -5.23 -8.36
N ARG A 97 -8.56 -6.36 -8.58
CA ARG A 97 -8.29 -7.36 -7.55
C ARG A 97 -6.86 -7.19 -7.06
N PHE A 98 -6.69 -7.21 -5.74
CA PHE A 98 -5.41 -6.93 -5.11
C PHE A 98 -5.25 -7.73 -3.81
N ARG A 99 -4.04 -7.73 -3.26
CA ARG A 99 -3.78 -8.15 -1.87
C ARG A 99 -2.96 -7.09 -1.17
N LEU A 100 -3.28 -6.79 0.07
CA LEU A 100 -2.39 -6.04 0.95
C LEU A 100 -1.22 -6.92 1.36
N LYS A 101 -0.06 -6.30 1.54
CA LYS A 101 1.15 -6.91 2.07
C LYS A 101 1.47 -6.32 3.43
N ALA A 102 2.10 -7.12 4.28
CA ALA A 102 2.78 -6.60 5.44
C ALA A 102 4.14 -6.03 4.99
N PRO A 103 4.49 -4.79 5.37
CA PRO A 103 5.81 -4.26 5.10
C PRO A 103 6.86 -5.17 5.75
N VAL A 104 7.78 -5.70 4.96
CA VAL A 104 8.88 -6.50 5.51
C VAL A 104 9.69 -5.58 6.45
N LYS A 105 10.08 -6.06 7.64
CA LYS A 105 10.83 -5.24 8.63
C LYS A 105 12.01 -4.47 8.01
N GLY A 106 12.68 -5.04 7.01
CA GLY A 106 13.77 -4.38 6.27
C GLY A 106 13.32 -3.28 5.30
N SER A 107 12.09 -3.33 4.79
CA SER A 107 11.53 -2.33 3.87
C SER A 107 11.25 -1.01 4.57
N ILE A 108 10.73 -1.03 5.80
CA ILE A 108 10.51 0.19 6.61
C ILE A 108 11.85 0.85 6.97
N VAL A 109 12.86 0.06 7.35
CA VAL A 109 14.22 0.57 7.61
C VAL A 109 14.86 1.14 6.34
N ALA A 110 14.69 0.48 5.19
CA ALA A 110 15.16 0.97 3.90
C ALA A 110 14.45 2.27 3.48
N ILE A 111 13.18 2.44 3.85
CA ILE A 111 12.37 3.64 3.62
C ILE A 111 12.87 4.80 4.48
N ASN A 112 13.04 4.59 5.79
CA ASN A 112 13.58 5.60 6.70
C ASN A 112 14.99 6.04 6.26
N LYS A 113 15.87 5.09 5.90
CA LYS A 113 17.23 5.39 5.42
C LYS A 113 17.25 6.18 4.10
N ARG A 114 16.26 5.99 3.22
CA ARG A 114 16.11 6.77 1.97
C ARG A 114 15.59 8.18 2.25
N TYR A 115 14.69 8.34 3.22
CA TYR A 115 14.20 9.65 3.66
C TYR A 115 15.34 10.47 4.28
N ASP A 116 16.10 9.88 5.20
CA ASP A 116 17.25 10.52 5.85
C ASP A 116 18.37 10.92 4.87
N ARG A 117 18.48 10.25 3.72
CA ARG A 117 19.41 10.67 2.65
C ARG A 117 18.90 11.86 1.83
N LYS A 118 17.57 12.04 1.72
CA LYS A 118 16.97 13.14 0.97
C LYS A 118 16.80 14.41 1.81
N MET A 119 16.84 14.30 3.14
CA MET A 119 17.02 15.42 4.04
C MET A 119 18.50 15.51 4.46
N PRO A 120 19.33 16.39 3.86
CA PRO A 120 20.59 16.72 4.49
C PRO A 120 20.27 17.27 5.87
N GLN A 121 20.79 16.60 6.91
CA GLN A 121 20.62 16.99 8.30
C GLN A 121 20.89 18.49 8.41
N LEU A 122 19.89 19.28 8.82
CA LEU A 122 20.08 20.67 9.16
C LEU A 122 20.98 20.66 10.40
N LYS A 123 22.30 20.75 10.19
CA LYS A 123 23.27 20.88 11.28
C LYS A 123 22.92 22.15 12.01
N ARG A 124 22.48 22.01 13.27
CA ARG A 124 22.45 23.10 14.23
C ARG A 124 23.87 23.58 14.50
#